data_AF-A0A852HFW3-F1
#
_entry.id   AF-A0A852HFW3-F1
#
_cell.length_a   1.000
_cell.length_b   1.000
_cell.length_c   1.000
_cell.angle_alpha   90.00
_cell.angle_beta   90.00
_cell.angle_gamma   90.00
#
_symmetry.space_group_name_H-M   'P 1'
#
loop_
_entity.id
_entity.type
_entity.pdbx_description
1 polymer ?
#
loop_
_entity_poly.entity_id
_entity_poly.type
_entity_poly.pdbx_seq_one_letter_code
_entity_poly.pdbx_strand_id
1 'polypeptide(L)'
;MFLAKALLSGGSGSSRGGSLARGLGGLLAGGGGAGNIGGLVGGLVSLISEAAAQYNPEPPPPPRNHFTNVEAQESDEIRQFRRLFAHLAGDDMEVCATELRDILNKVLARHQDLKTDGFSLDTCRSMVAVMDSDGSGKLGFEEFKYLWNNIKKWQCVYKQYDTDQSGTVGRAQLPNALKAAGFHLNEQLCQVIVRRYAAEDGSMDFNSFISCLVRLDSMFRAFKSLDQDGSGHIKVTIEDWLQLTMYS
;
A
#
# COMPACT_ATOMS: atom_id res chain seq x y z
N MET A 1 3.00 1.61 15.10
CA MET A 1 3.88 2.60 15.77
C MET A 1 4.42 3.74 14.89
N PHE A 2 5.01 3.52 13.70
CA PHE A 2 5.47 4.63 12.82
C PHE A 2 4.40 5.22 11.90
N LEU A 3 3.46 4.42 11.38
CA LEU A 3 2.28 4.98 10.67
C LEU A 3 1.45 5.85 11.64
N ALA A 4 1.21 5.37 12.86
CA ALA A 4 0.63 6.17 13.93
C ALA A 4 1.46 7.43 14.28
N LYS A 5 2.79 7.37 14.38
CA LYS A 5 3.63 8.56 14.66
C LYS A 5 3.72 9.55 13.50
N ALA A 6 3.73 9.08 12.25
CA ALA A 6 3.70 9.93 11.06
C ALA A 6 2.35 10.66 10.94
N LEU A 7 1.25 9.98 11.29
CA LEU A 7 -0.09 10.57 11.34
C LEU A 7 -0.31 11.48 12.55
N LEU A 8 0.34 11.23 13.70
CA LEU A 8 0.18 12.02 14.92
C LEU A 8 1.17 13.18 15.08
N SER A 9 2.32 13.18 14.38
CA SER A 9 3.29 14.29 14.47
C SER A 9 2.99 15.47 13.52
N GLY A 10 1.93 15.38 12.70
CA GLY A 10 1.49 16.44 11.78
C GLY A 10 0.81 17.66 12.43
N GLY A 11 0.93 17.87 13.74
CA GLY A 11 0.29 19.00 14.39
C GLY A 11 0.91 19.40 15.73
N SER A 12 1.81 20.38 15.73
CA SER A 12 1.89 21.46 16.75
C SER A 12 3.13 22.35 16.59
N GLY A 13 2.94 23.67 16.72
CA GLY A 13 3.99 24.67 17.03
C GLY A 13 4.39 25.59 15.86
N SER A 14 3.64 26.64 15.53
CA SER A 14 3.56 27.97 16.17
C SER A 14 4.77 28.90 15.97
N SER A 15 4.52 29.93 15.14
CA SER A 15 4.98 31.33 15.22
C SER A 15 6.29 31.67 15.96
N ARG A 16 7.25 32.24 15.22
CA ARG A 16 7.87 33.53 15.61
C ARG A 16 8.59 34.19 14.43
N GLY A 17 8.25 35.46 14.21
CA GLY A 17 8.83 36.31 13.17
C GLY A 17 10.24 36.80 13.46
N GLY A 18 10.84 37.39 12.43
CA GLY A 18 12.13 38.07 12.51
C GLY A 18 12.67 38.40 11.12
N SER A 19 12.30 39.59 10.64
CA SER A 19 12.93 40.25 9.49
C SER A 19 14.45 40.35 9.66
N LEU A 20 15.22 40.32 8.56
CA LEU A 20 16.14 41.40 8.16
C LEU A 20 17.14 40.98 7.06
N ALA A 21 17.25 41.88 6.07
CA ALA A 21 18.44 42.25 5.28
C ALA A 21 19.01 41.22 4.27
N ARG A 22 18.93 41.48 2.95
CA ARG A 22 19.71 42.44 2.11
C ARG A 22 21.05 41.84 1.66
N GLY A 23 21.21 41.62 0.36
CA GLY A 23 22.50 41.19 -0.21
C GLY A 23 22.45 40.86 -1.70
N LEU A 24 22.45 41.89 -2.53
CA LEU A 24 22.73 41.85 -3.97
C LEU A 24 24.11 41.24 -4.27
N GLY A 25 24.25 40.54 -5.40
CA GLY A 25 25.55 40.49 -6.08
C GLY A 25 25.79 39.33 -7.05
N GLY A 26 25.79 39.67 -8.35
CA GLY A 26 26.92 39.27 -9.20
C GLY A 26 26.73 38.05 -10.10
N LEU A 27 26.22 38.30 -11.30
CA LEU A 27 26.35 37.43 -12.47
C LEU A 27 27.67 37.77 -13.21
N LEU A 28 28.26 36.75 -13.83
CA LEU A 28 29.17 36.74 -15.01
C LEU A 28 30.69 36.59 -14.83
N ALA A 29 31.19 35.67 -15.68
CA ALA A 29 32.54 35.45 -16.24
C ALA A 29 33.23 34.19 -15.70
N GLY A 30 33.74 33.25 -16.49
CA GLY A 30 33.81 33.08 -17.94
C GLY A 30 34.73 31.89 -18.28
N GLY A 31 34.51 31.27 -19.45
CA GLY A 31 35.54 30.73 -20.33
C GLY A 31 36.34 29.46 -19.94
N GLY A 32 36.05 28.36 -20.66
CA GLY A 32 37.07 27.73 -21.53
C GLY A 32 37.79 26.45 -21.05
N GLY A 33 37.63 25.38 -21.84
CA GLY A 33 38.77 24.61 -22.32
C GLY A 33 39.02 23.20 -21.76
N ALA A 34 38.50 22.21 -22.50
CA ALA A 34 39.13 20.93 -22.88
C ALA A 34 39.62 19.92 -21.81
N GLY A 35 39.14 18.67 -21.92
CA GLY A 35 39.95 17.51 -21.56
C GLY A 35 39.24 16.31 -20.94
N ASN A 36 38.64 15.49 -21.81
CA ASN A 36 38.76 14.03 -21.82
C ASN A 36 37.97 13.13 -20.82
N ILE A 37 37.42 12.06 -21.42
CA ILE A 37 37.12 10.71 -20.89
C ILE A 37 36.29 10.53 -19.61
N GLY A 38 35.07 10.02 -19.80
CA GLY A 38 34.45 9.14 -18.80
C GLY A 38 32.93 9.14 -18.82
N GLY A 39 32.35 7.98 -19.07
CA GLY A 39 31.10 7.61 -18.42
C GLY A 39 29.81 8.08 -19.09
N LEU A 40 29.36 7.27 -20.03
CA LEU A 40 27.98 7.09 -20.42
C LEU A 40 27.11 6.70 -19.19
N VAL A 41 26.82 7.60 -18.26
CA VAL A 41 25.95 7.32 -17.09
C VAL A 41 25.15 8.58 -16.72
N GLY A 42 24.11 8.88 -17.50
CA GLY A 42 23.26 10.05 -17.28
C GLY A 42 21.76 9.82 -17.43
N GLY A 43 21.29 8.57 -17.38
CA GLY A 43 19.92 8.23 -17.79
C GLY A 43 19.20 7.21 -16.92
N LEU A 44 19.22 7.35 -15.58
CA LEU A 44 18.61 6.33 -14.70
C LEU A 44 17.86 6.83 -13.45
N VAL A 45 17.35 8.07 -13.38
CA VAL A 45 16.70 8.54 -12.13
C VAL A 45 15.40 9.36 -12.32
N SER A 46 14.35 8.84 -12.96
CA SER A 46 13.06 9.59 -12.96
C SER A 46 11.77 8.77 -12.81
N LEU A 47 11.81 7.51 -12.36
CA LEU A 47 10.63 6.63 -12.48
C LEU A 47 9.94 6.23 -11.17
N ILE A 48 10.24 6.88 -10.04
CA ILE A 48 9.53 6.62 -8.76
C ILE A 48 8.50 7.71 -8.44
N SER A 49 8.70 8.97 -8.84
CA SER A 49 7.75 10.06 -8.55
C SER A 49 6.41 9.93 -9.28
N GLU A 50 6.40 9.45 -10.53
CA GLU A 50 5.17 9.41 -11.34
C GLU A 50 4.19 8.31 -10.89
N ALA A 51 4.72 7.15 -10.46
CA ALA A 51 3.92 6.05 -9.93
C ALA A 51 3.21 6.43 -8.61
N ALA A 52 3.91 7.16 -7.73
CA ALA A 52 3.35 7.65 -6.48
C ALA A 52 2.34 8.80 -6.70
N ALA A 53 2.57 9.67 -7.68
CA ALA A 53 1.69 10.80 -7.97
C ALA A 53 0.31 10.37 -8.49
N GLN A 54 0.21 9.24 -9.20
CA GLN A 54 -1.03 8.77 -9.83
C GLN A 54 -1.88 7.83 -8.96
N TYR A 55 -1.32 7.28 -7.86
CA TYR A 55 -2.07 6.44 -6.93
C TYR A 55 -2.91 7.29 -5.97
N ASN A 56 -4.24 7.17 -5.97
CA ASN A 56 -5.09 7.84 -4.97
C ASN A 56 -5.62 6.82 -3.94
N PRO A 57 -4.91 6.58 -2.82
CA PRO A 57 -5.40 5.67 -1.79
C PRO A 57 -6.68 6.22 -1.15
N GLU A 58 -7.57 5.32 -0.72
CA GLU A 58 -8.58 5.71 0.27
C GLU A 58 -7.86 6.24 1.52
N PRO A 59 -8.31 7.37 2.11
CA PRO A 59 -7.63 7.97 3.24
C PRO A 59 -7.54 6.98 4.41
N PRO A 60 -6.38 6.91 5.12
CA PRO A 60 -6.26 6.05 6.29
C PRO A 60 -7.30 6.46 7.34
N PRO A 61 -7.88 5.50 8.08
CA PRO A 61 -8.88 5.81 9.08
C PRO A 61 -8.29 6.71 10.18
N PRO A 62 -9.06 7.69 10.69
CA PRO A 62 -8.58 8.59 11.72
C PRO A 62 -8.26 7.84 13.04
N PRO A 63 -7.26 8.30 13.82
CA PRO A 63 -6.97 7.74 15.13
C PRO A 63 -8.17 7.89 16.08
N ARG A 64 -8.51 6.82 16.80
CA ARG A 64 -9.69 6.70 17.67
C ARG A 64 -9.73 7.77 18.76
N ASN A 65 -10.80 8.56 18.81
CA ASN A 65 -11.30 9.18 20.04
C ASN A 65 -12.78 8.79 20.22
N HIS A 66 -13.07 8.09 21.31
CA HIS A 66 -14.37 7.79 21.92
C HIS A 66 -15.46 7.09 21.07
N PHE A 67 -15.72 5.83 21.43
CA PHE A 67 -17.03 5.18 21.28
C PHE A 67 -18.08 5.96 22.09
N THR A 68 -18.78 6.89 21.47
CA THR A 68 -20.13 7.31 21.87
C THR A 68 -20.76 8.16 20.75
N ASN A 69 -21.92 7.72 20.23
CA ASN A 69 -22.84 8.40 19.30
C ASN A 69 -22.56 8.42 17.78
N VAL A 70 -22.55 7.26 17.11
CA VAL A 70 -22.69 7.18 15.62
C VAL A 70 -23.80 6.18 15.18
N GLU A 71 -24.68 5.74 16.06
CA GLU A 71 -25.64 4.66 15.75
C GLU A 71 -26.85 5.06 14.88
N ALA A 72 -27.00 6.33 14.48
CA ALA A 72 -28.24 6.80 13.84
C ALA A 72 -28.22 6.91 12.29
N GLN A 73 -27.09 6.75 11.61
CA GLN A 73 -26.99 6.89 10.13
C GLN A 73 -26.00 5.91 9.47
N GLU A 74 -25.90 4.68 9.95
CA GLU A 74 -25.12 3.65 9.24
C GLU A 74 -25.96 2.94 8.17
N SER A 75 -25.43 2.82 6.95
CA SER A 75 -26.00 1.98 5.87
C SER A 75 -26.14 0.53 6.33
N ASP A 76 -27.15 -0.18 5.81
CA ASP A 76 -27.36 -1.60 6.11
C ASP A 76 -26.13 -2.46 5.78
N GLU A 77 -25.34 -2.08 4.76
CA GLU A 77 -24.09 -2.74 4.42
C GLU A 77 -23.05 -2.62 5.54
N ILE A 78 -22.94 -1.43 6.17
CA ILE A 78 -22.03 -1.19 7.29
C ILE A 78 -22.47 -2.01 8.50
N ARG A 79 -23.78 -2.09 8.75
CA ARG A 79 -24.32 -2.91 9.84
C ARG A 79 -24.06 -4.39 9.64
N GLN A 80 -24.22 -4.91 8.43
CA GLN A 80 -23.87 -6.29 8.08
C GLN A 80 -22.36 -6.54 8.23
N PHE A 81 -21.54 -5.59 7.79
CA PHE A 81 -20.09 -5.68 7.92
C PHE A 81 -19.63 -5.66 9.38
N ARG A 82 -20.23 -4.83 10.24
CA ARG A 82 -20.00 -4.85 11.69
C ARG A 82 -20.32 -6.20 12.32
N ARG A 83 -21.42 -6.84 11.91
CA ARG A 83 -21.78 -8.19 12.39
C ARG A 83 -20.76 -9.24 11.94
N LEU A 84 -20.31 -9.16 10.68
CA LEU A 84 -19.26 -10.03 10.17
C LEU A 84 -17.96 -9.84 10.98
N PHE A 85 -17.53 -8.61 11.19
CA PHE A 85 -16.35 -8.29 11.99
C PHE A 85 -16.46 -8.84 13.42
N ALA A 86 -17.57 -8.53 14.12
CA ALA A 86 -17.77 -8.99 15.49
C ALA A 86 -17.78 -10.53 15.60
N HIS A 87 -18.33 -11.22 14.61
CA HIS A 87 -18.30 -12.68 14.58
C HIS A 87 -16.88 -13.24 14.34
N LEU A 88 -16.06 -12.54 13.58
CA LEU A 88 -14.69 -12.97 13.26
C LEU A 88 -13.68 -12.64 14.36
N ALA A 89 -13.79 -11.45 14.94
CA ALA A 89 -12.90 -10.96 15.98
C ALA A 89 -13.18 -11.58 17.36
N GLY A 90 -14.37 -12.14 17.57
CA GLY A 90 -14.72 -12.76 18.85
C GLY A 90 -14.64 -11.75 20.01
N ASP A 91 -14.08 -12.21 21.15
CA ASP A 91 -14.14 -11.47 22.41
C ASP A 91 -13.14 -10.30 22.50
N ASP A 92 -12.05 -10.33 21.75
CA ASP A 92 -11.01 -9.29 21.79
C ASP A 92 -11.28 -8.11 20.85
N MET A 93 -12.29 -8.24 19.98
CA MET A 93 -12.72 -7.22 19.01
C MET A 93 -11.60 -6.76 18.07
N GLU A 94 -10.64 -7.64 17.78
CA GLU A 94 -9.59 -7.46 16.78
C GLU A 94 -9.46 -8.73 15.90
N VAL A 95 -9.05 -8.59 14.64
CA VAL A 95 -8.86 -9.72 13.73
C VAL A 95 -7.38 -10.06 13.62
N CYS A 96 -6.99 -11.24 14.07
CA CYS A 96 -5.62 -11.74 13.94
C CYS A 96 -5.39 -12.50 12.62
N ALA A 97 -4.14 -12.86 12.34
CA ALA A 97 -3.76 -13.52 11.08
C ALA A 97 -4.47 -14.87 10.85
N THR A 98 -4.76 -15.64 11.90
CA THR A 98 -5.48 -16.92 11.78
C THR A 98 -6.94 -16.70 11.41
N GLU A 99 -7.61 -15.73 12.04
CA GLU A 99 -9.00 -15.38 11.73
C GLU A 99 -9.12 -14.82 10.33
N LEU A 100 -8.18 -13.95 9.92
CA LEU A 100 -8.09 -13.42 8.56
C LEU A 100 -7.94 -14.55 7.53
N ARG A 101 -7.04 -15.50 7.78
CA ARG A 101 -6.84 -16.68 6.91
C ARG A 101 -8.13 -17.47 6.76
N ASP A 102 -8.79 -17.76 7.89
CA ASP A 102 -9.96 -18.63 7.91
C ASP A 102 -11.15 -18.00 7.18
N ILE A 103 -11.38 -16.69 7.34
CA ILE A 103 -12.44 -16.01 6.58
C ILE A 103 -12.12 -15.93 5.09
N LEU A 104 -10.88 -15.59 4.72
CA LEU A 104 -10.51 -15.48 3.31
C LEU A 104 -10.63 -16.84 2.61
N ASN A 105 -10.14 -17.91 3.23
CA ASN A 105 -10.25 -19.26 2.67
C ASN A 105 -11.70 -19.76 2.62
N LYS A 106 -12.53 -19.40 3.61
CA LYS A 106 -13.97 -19.70 3.58
C LYS A 106 -14.70 -18.99 2.45
N VAL A 107 -14.31 -17.75 2.11
CA VAL A 107 -14.86 -17.02 0.97
C VAL A 107 -14.36 -17.61 -0.34
N LEU A 108 -13.06 -17.93 -0.45
CA LEU A 108 -12.49 -18.57 -1.63
C LEU A 108 -13.15 -19.91 -1.96
N ALA A 109 -13.49 -20.72 -0.95
CA ALA A 109 -14.21 -21.97 -1.15
C ALA A 109 -15.58 -21.82 -1.84
N ARG A 110 -16.17 -20.60 -1.85
CA ARG A 110 -17.41 -20.28 -2.56
C ARG A 110 -17.19 -19.80 -4.01
N HIS A 111 -15.95 -19.52 -4.38
CA HIS A 111 -15.55 -19.01 -5.69
C HIS A 111 -14.70 -20.04 -6.43
N GLN A 112 -15.35 -21.07 -6.97
CA GLN A 112 -14.69 -22.14 -7.73
C GLN A 112 -14.05 -21.64 -9.04
N ASP A 113 -14.40 -20.43 -9.47
CA ASP A 113 -13.82 -19.74 -10.61
C ASP A 113 -12.40 -19.19 -10.34
N LEU A 114 -11.96 -19.15 -9.09
CA LEU A 114 -10.63 -18.66 -8.71
C LEU A 114 -9.66 -19.83 -8.49
N LYS A 115 -8.58 -19.90 -9.27
CA LYS A 115 -7.51 -20.86 -9.01
C LYS A 115 -6.65 -20.36 -7.85
N THR A 116 -6.57 -21.14 -6.79
CA THR A 116 -5.81 -20.80 -5.58
C THR A 116 -5.57 -22.06 -4.74
N ASP A 117 -4.42 -22.13 -4.07
CA ASP A 117 -4.11 -23.07 -2.99
C ASP A 117 -4.62 -22.57 -1.62
N GLY A 118 -5.23 -21.38 -1.59
CA GLY A 118 -5.68 -20.69 -0.40
C GLY A 118 -4.64 -19.73 0.16
N PHE A 119 -5.08 -18.86 1.05
CA PHE A 119 -4.18 -18.00 1.81
C PHE A 119 -3.46 -18.84 2.87
N SER A 120 -2.13 -18.79 2.83
CA SER A 120 -1.27 -19.34 3.88
C SER A 120 -1.31 -18.46 5.13
N LEU A 121 -0.94 -19.02 6.28
CA LEU A 121 -0.85 -18.24 7.52
C LEU A 121 0.20 -17.13 7.42
N ASP A 122 1.33 -17.38 6.75
CA ASP A 122 2.41 -16.39 6.62
C ASP A 122 2.00 -15.24 5.69
N THR A 123 1.24 -15.54 4.64
CA THR A 123 0.60 -14.52 3.80
C THR A 123 -0.31 -13.62 4.64
N CYS A 124 -1.19 -14.20 5.46
CA CYS A 124 -2.10 -13.44 6.30
C CYS A 124 -1.36 -12.66 7.40
N ARG A 125 -0.26 -13.18 7.95
CA ARG A 125 0.61 -12.42 8.88
C ARG A 125 1.19 -11.18 8.23
N SER A 126 1.72 -11.31 7.01
CA SER A 126 2.23 -10.16 6.26
C SER A 126 1.12 -9.16 5.95
N MET A 127 -0.08 -9.61 5.55
CA MET A 127 -1.23 -8.74 5.33
C MET A 127 -1.67 -7.98 6.59
N VAL A 128 -1.68 -8.63 7.75
CA VAL A 128 -1.98 -7.98 9.02
C VAL A 128 -0.91 -6.94 9.33
N ALA A 129 0.37 -7.31 9.27
CA ALA A 129 1.49 -6.42 9.59
C ALA A 129 1.48 -5.13 8.75
N VAL A 130 1.18 -5.23 7.44
CA VAL A 130 1.17 -4.05 6.55
C VAL A 130 -0.10 -3.19 6.66
N MET A 131 -1.12 -3.66 7.36
CA MET A 131 -2.39 -2.93 7.58
C MET A 131 -2.52 -2.39 9.01
N ASP A 132 -1.84 -3.03 9.97
CA ASP A 132 -1.75 -2.68 11.38
C ASP A 132 -1.04 -1.33 11.58
N SER A 133 -1.83 -0.26 11.53
CA SER A 133 -1.34 1.12 11.56
C SER A 133 -1.06 1.56 13.00
N ASP A 134 -1.85 1.06 13.95
CA ASP A 134 -1.70 1.35 15.38
C ASP A 134 -0.57 0.53 16.04
N GLY A 135 -0.21 -0.62 15.48
CA GLY A 135 0.83 -1.51 15.99
C GLY A 135 0.33 -2.45 17.06
N SER A 136 -0.97 -2.76 17.07
CA SER A 136 -1.59 -3.74 17.96
C SER A 136 -1.14 -5.18 17.66
N GLY A 137 -0.65 -5.45 16.46
CA GLY A 137 -0.35 -6.79 15.95
C GLY A 137 -1.59 -7.52 15.42
N LYS A 138 -2.75 -6.87 15.39
CA LYS A 138 -4.02 -7.36 14.88
C LYS A 138 -4.72 -6.25 14.08
N LEU A 139 -5.90 -6.53 13.55
CA LEU A 139 -6.68 -5.55 12.78
C LEU A 139 -7.91 -5.11 13.56
N GLY A 140 -7.98 -3.82 13.89
CA GLY A 140 -9.21 -3.21 14.36
C GLY A 140 -10.27 -3.13 13.26
N PHE A 141 -11.50 -2.73 13.63
CA PHE A 141 -12.64 -2.64 12.70
C PHE A 141 -12.34 -1.84 11.43
N GLU A 142 -11.74 -0.65 11.56
CA GLU A 142 -11.48 0.22 10.39
C GLU A 142 -10.35 -0.33 9.51
N GLU A 143 -9.30 -0.92 10.09
CA GLU A 143 -8.21 -1.54 9.34
C GLU A 143 -8.71 -2.77 8.58
N PHE A 144 -9.51 -3.61 9.24
CA PHE A 144 -10.14 -4.76 8.60
C PHE A 144 -11.12 -4.34 7.51
N LYS A 145 -11.93 -3.30 7.75
CA LYS A 145 -12.85 -2.73 6.75
C LYS A 145 -12.11 -2.24 5.51
N TYR A 146 -11.03 -1.49 5.73
CA TYR A 146 -10.18 -1.00 4.66
C TYR A 146 -9.60 -2.15 3.83
N LEU A 147 -8.99 -3.14 4.50
CA LEU A 147 -8.43 -4.31 3.85
C LEU A 147 -9.50 -5.06 3.05
N TRP A 148 -10.66 -5.31 3.66
CA TRP A 148 -11.75 -6.05 3.05
C TRP A 148 -12.32 -5.35 1.80
N ASN A 149 -12.49 -4.03 1.85
CA ASN A 149 -12.97 -3.26 0.71
C ASN A 149 -12.01 -3.31 -0.47
N ASN A 150 -10.70 -3.20 -0.19
CA ASN A 150 -9.69 -3.34 -1.23
C ASN A 150 -9.63 -4.76 -1.81
N ILE A 151 -9.72 -5.81 -0.97
CA ILE A 151 -9.78 -7.19 -1.46
C ILE A 151 -10.99 -7.38 -2.40
N LYS A 152 -12.19 -6.89 -2.04
CA LYS A 152 -13.37 -6.95 -2.93
C LYS A 152 -13.12 -6.21 -4.25
N LYS A 153 -12.58 -5.00 -4.21
CA LYS A 153 -12.26 -4.21 -5.40
C LYS A 153 -11.28 -4.96 -6.31
N TRP A 154 -10.21 -5.48 -5.74
CA TRP A 154 -9.19 -6.21 -6.49
C TRP A 154 -9.66 -7.57 -6.98
N GLN A 155 -10.60 -8.21 -6.28
CA GLN A 155 -11.28 -9.40 -6.78
C GLN A 155 -12.05 -9.11 -8.07
N CYS A 156 -12.77 -7.98 -8.14
CA CYS A 156 -13.44 -7.57 -9.38
C CYS A 156 -12.45 -7.35 -10.52
N VAL A 157 -11.32 -6.68 -10.24
CA VAL A 157 -10.24 -6.49 -11.23
C VAL A 157 -9.67 -7.84 -11.68
N TYR A 158 -9.38 -8.75 -10.75
CA TYR A 158 -8.84 -10.07 -11.07
C TYR A 158 -9.73 -10.82 -12.07
N LYS A 159 -11.04 -10.90 -11.77
CA LYS A 159 -12.02 -11.57 -12.65
C LYS A 159 -12.17 -10.88 -14.00
N GLN A 160 -12.01 -9.56 -14.06
CA GLN A 160 -12.08 -8.81 -15.31
C GLN A 160 -10.88 -9.12 -16.24
N TYR A 161 -9.72 -9.40 -15.67
CA TYR A 161 -8.48 -9.61 -16.42
C TYR A 161 -8.10 -11.09 -16.61
N ASP A 162 -8.79 -12.02 -15.96
CA ASP A 162 -8.81 -13.46 -16.29
C ASP A 162 -9.67 -13.72 -17.54
N THR A 163 -9.26 -13.15 -18.68
CA THR A 163 -10.03 -13.14 -19.93
C THR A 163 -10.19 -14.52 -20.57
N ASP A 164 -9.25 -15.42 -20.30
CA ASP A 164 -9.25 -16.78 -20.81
C ASP A 164 -9.91 -17.78 -19.84
N GLN A 165 -10.44 -17.29 -18.71
CA GLN A 165 -11.06 -18.10 -17.66
C GLN A 165 -10.13 -19.23 -17.19
N SER A 166 -8.83 -18.95 -17.19
CA SER A 166 -7.82 -19.88 -16.69
C SER A 166 -7.83 -19.96 -15.15
N GLY A 167 -8.53 -19.02 -14.51
CA GLY A 167 -8.49 -18.81 -13.07
C GLY A 167 -7.22 -18.09 -12.63
N THR A 168 -6.41 -17.57 -13.56
CA THR A 168 -5.12 -16.91 -13.32
C THR A 168 -4.95 -15.63 -14.13
N VAL A 169 -4.18 -14.67 -13.61
CA VAL A 169 -3.79 -13.49 -14.39
C VAL A 169 -2.42 -13.74 -15.01
N GLY A 170 -2.38 -13.85 -16.34
CA GLY A 170 -1.14 -14.05 -17.08
C GLY A 170 -0.24 -12.81 -17.12
N ARG A 171 1.04 -13.03 -17.45
CA ARG A 171 2.07 -11.99 -17.56
C ARG A 171 1.68 -10.83 -18.49
N ALA A 172 0.95 -11.12 -19.57
CA ALA A 172 0.53 -10.11 -20.54
C ALA A 172 -0.61 -9.23 -19.99
N GLN A 173 -1.50 -9.79 -19.17
CA GLN A 173 -2.63 -9.05 -18.57
C GLN A 173 -2.22 -8.26 -17.33
N LEU A 174 -1.20 -8.73 -16.59
CA LEU A 174 -0.83 -8.20 -15.27
C LEU A 174 -0.60 -6.67 -15.24
N PRO A 175 0.16 -6.04 -16.18
CA PRO A 175 0.35 -4.59 -16.15
C PRO A 175 -0.97 -3.81 -16.24
N ASN A 176 -1.92 -4.29 -17.05
CA ASN A 176 -3.22 -3.65 -17.20
C ASN A 176 -4.10 -3.89 -15.97
N ALA A 177 -4.02 -5.08 -15.36
CA ALA A 177 -4.71 -5.38 -14.11
C ALA A 177 -4.21 -4.50 -12.96
N LEU A 178 -2.89 -4.30 -12.83
CA LEU A 178 -2.28 -3.40 -11.85
C LEU A 178 -2.76 -1.96 -12.05
N LYS A 179 -2.82 -1.49 -13.30
CA LYS A 179 -3.35 -0.17 -13.65
C LYS A 179 -4.81 -0.02 -13.28
N ALA A 180 -5.65 -1.02 -13.58
CA ALA A 180 -7.07 -1.01 -13.21
C ALA A 180 -7.30 -1.06 -11.69
N ALA A 181 -6.39 -1.70 -10.94
CA ALA A 181 -6.39 -1.66 -9.49
C ALA A 181 -5.99 -0.27 -8.92
N GLY A 182 -5.40 0.59 -9.75
CA GLY A 182 -4.99 1.97 -9.43
C GLY A 182 -3.48 2.20 -9.45
N PHE A 183 -2.68 1.18 -9.74
CA PHE A 183 -1.22 1.22 -9.65
C PHE A 183 -0.57 1.46 -11.02
N HIS A 184 0.07 2.62 -11.17
CA HIS A 184 0.77 2.99 -12.39
C HIS A 184 2.26 2.68 -12.21
N LEU A 185 2.67 1.48 -12.62
CA LEU A 185 4.04 1.01 -12.46
C LEU A 185 4.79 1.04 -13.79
N ASN A 186 6.09 1.35 -13.72
CA ASN A 186 6.99 1.19 -14.85
C ASN A 186 7.25 -0.31 -15.14
N GLU A 187 7.78 -0.61 -16.32
CA GLU A 187 8.02 -1.99 -16.75
C GLU A 187 8.95 -2.75 -15.80
N GLN A 188 9.98 -2.09 -15.26
CA GLN A 188 10.95 -2.73 -14.36
C GLN A 188 10.29 -3.19 -13.06
N LEU A 189 9.42 -2.38 -12.47
CA LEU A 189 8.65 -2.75 -11.28
C LEU A 189 7.66 -3.88 -11.56
N CYS A 190 6.99 -3.85 -12.72
CA CYS A 190 6.15 -4.97 -13.17
C CYS A 190 6.96 -6.27 -13.27
N GLN A 191 8.18 -6.23 -13.82
CA GLN A 191 9.05 -7.40 -13.90
C GLN A 191 9.46 -7.93 -12.51
N VAL A 192 9.73 -7.03 -11.54
CA VAL A 192 10.01 -7.42 -10.15
C VAL A 192 8.81 -8.13 -9.53
N ILE A 193 7.61 -7.59 -9.75
CA ILE A 193 6.35 -8.21 -9.27
C ILE A 193 6.17 -9.60 -9.87
N VAL A 194 6.31 -9.75 -11.19
CA VAL A 194 6.19 -11.05 -11.87
C VAL A 194 7.18 -12.05 -11.28
N ARG A 195 8.46 -11.69 -11.14
CA ARG A 195 9.49 -12.61 -10.60
C ARG A 195 9.23 -13.03 -9.15
N ARG A 196 8.56 -12.19 -8.36
CA ARG A 196 8.33 -12.45 -6.93
C ARG A 196 7.02 -13.17 -6.63
N TYR A 197 5.97 -12.92 -7.42
CA TYR A 197 4.61 -13.36 -7.11
C TYR A 197 3.98 -14.26 -8.18
N ALA A 198 4.53 -14.30 -9.40
CA ALA A 198 4.01 -15.21 -10.43
C ALA A 198 4.70 -16.58 -10.35
N ALA A 199 4.02 -17.60 -10.84
CA ALA A 199 4.57 -18.93 -11.08
C ALA A 199 5.61 -18.92 -12.22
N GLU A 200 6.26 -20.05 -12.46
CA GLU A 200 7.32 -20.20 -13.49
C GLU A 200 6.81 -19.89 -14.91
N ASP A 201 5.53 -20.17 -15.18
CA ASP A 201 4.87 -19.85 -16.46
C ASP A 201 4.48 -18.36 -16.59
N GLY A 202 4.72 -17.56 -15.54
CA GLY A 202 4.39 -16.15 -15.47
C GLY A 202 2.91 -15.87 -15.18
N SER A 203 2.11 -16.89 -14.83
CA SER A 203 0.75 -16.73 -14.34
C SER A 203 0.74 -16.40 -12.84
N MET A 204 -0.25 -15.62 -12.41
CA MET A 204 -0.43 -15.23 -11.02
C MET A 204 -1.81 -15.68 -10.53
N ASP A 205 -1.81 -16.54 -9.51
CA ASP A 205 -3.02 -16.98 -8.82
C ASP A 205 -3.64 -15.88 -7.96
N PHE A 206 -4.83 -16.13 -7.45
CA PHE A 206 -5.60 -15.10 -6.74
C PHE A 206 -4.93 -14.66 -5.44
N ASN A 207 -4.42 -15.61 -4.65
CA ASN A 207 -3.76 -15.35 -3.39
C ASN A 207 -2.47 -14.54 -3.60
N SER A 208 -1.65 -14.86 -4.60
CA SER A 208 -0.44 -14.08 -4.90
C SER A 208 -0.78 -12.68 -5.41
N PHE A 209 -1.83 -12.55 -6.22
CA PHE A 209 -2.31 -11.25 -6.70
C PHE A 209 -2.75 -10.34 -5.55
N ILE A 210 -3.63 -10.83 -4.67
CA ILE A 210 -4.08 -10.04 -3.51
C ILE A 210 -2.92 -9.71 -2.58
N SER A 211 -2.03 -10.67 -2.30
CA SER A 211 -0.85 -10.44 -1.44
C SER A 211 0.06 -9.35 -1.99
N CYS A 212 0.29 -9.37 -3.32
CA CYS A 212 1.06 -8.35 -3.99
C CYS A 212 0.40 -6.97 -3.85
N LEU A 213 -0.90 -6.86 -4.11
CA LEU A 213 -1.61 -5.57 -4.07
C LEU A 213 -1.72 -4.99 -2.66
N VAL A 214 -1.97 -5.83 -1.65
CA VAL A 214 -1.96 -5.43 -0.23
C VAL A 214 -0.60 -4.80 0.14
N ARG A 215 0.50 -5.46 -0.25
CA ARG A 215 1.84 -4.97 0.05
C ARG A 215 2.17 -3.70 -0.74
N LEU A 216 1.80 -3.66 -2.02
CA LEU A 216 2.04 -2.52 -2.90
C LEU A 216 1.31 -1.26 -2.41
N ASP A 217 0.02 -1.38 -2.07
CA ASP A 217 -0.77 -0.30 -1.45
C ASP A 217 -0.09 0.20 -0.17
N SER A 218 0.29 -0.72 0.72
CA SER A 218 0.92 -0.33 1.97
C SER A 218 2.22 0.45 1.77
N MET A 219 3.08 0.02 0.85
CA MET A 219 4.31 0.74 0.52
C MET A 219 4.03 2.14 -0.06
N PHE A 220 3.02 2.29 -0.93
CA PHE A 220 2.65 3.60 -1.44
C PHE A 220 2.14 4.54 -0.34
N ARG A 221 1.29 4.06 0.57
CA ARG A 221 0.78 4.86 1.70
C ARG A 221 1.89 5.25 2.66
N ALA A 222 2.77 4.31 3.00
CA ALA A 222 3.92 4.58 3.86
C ALA A 222 4.82 5.67 3.24
N PHE A 223 5.16 5.55 1.96
CA PHE A 223 5.95 6.55 1.25
C PHE A 223 5.28 7.93 1.25
N LYS A 224 3.98 8.00 0.88
CA LYS A 224 3.22 9.26 0.87
C LYS A 224 3.10 9.92 2.25
N SER A 225 3.03 9.13 3.32
CA SER A 225 2.98 9.68 4.67
C SER A 225 4.28 10.37 5.09
N LEU A 226 5.41 9.99 4.47
CA LEU A 226 6.73 10.55 4.70
C LEU A 226 7.08 11.68 3.72
N ASP A 227 6.60 11.61 2.48
CA ASP A 227 6.82 12.59 1.41
C ASP A 227 5.76 13.71 1.43
N GLN A 228 5.74 14.50 2.51
CA GLN A 228 4.70 15.53 2.71
C GLN A 228 4.76 16.69 1.71
N ASP A 229 5.92 16.95 1.11
CA ASP A 229 6.13 17.99 0.11
C ASP A 229 5.92 17.49 -1.33
N GLY A 230 5.65 16.19 -1.51
CA GLY A 230 5.45 15.57 -2.82
C GLY A 230 6.71 15.62 -3.70
N SER A 231 7.89 15.68 -3.08
CA SER A 231 9.17 15.74 -3.79
C SER A 231 9.50 14.43 -4.53
N GLY A 232 8.85 13.32 -4.13
CA GLY A 232 9.19 11.98 -4.60
C GLY A 232 10.46 11.42 -3.95
N HIS A 233 10.92 12.03 -2.85
CA HIS A 233 12.09 11.60 -2.10
C HIS A 233 11.80 11.60 -0.60
N ILE A 234 12.23 10.54 0.10
CA ILE A 234 12.16 10.46 1.55
C ILE A 234 13.56 10.37 2.14
N LYS A 235 13.77 11.03 3.28
CA LYS A 235 14.99 10.90 4.08
C LYS A 235 14.64 10.16 5.36
N VAL A 236 15.27 9.01 5.58
CA VAL A 236 15.01 8.13 6.71
C VAL A 236 16.32 7.76 7.41
N THR A 237 16.25 7.51 8.72
CA THR A 237 17.38 6.92 9.47
C THR A 237 17.44 5.41 9.25
N ILE A 238 18.51 4.76 9.70
CA ILE A 238 18.60 3.29 9.65
C ILE A 238 17.51 2.62 10.49
N GLU A 239 17.15 3.21 11.63
CA GLU A 239 16.10 2.68 12.51
C GLU A 239 14.73 2.76 11.81
N ASP A 240 14.41 3.91 11.21
CA ASP A 240 13.17 4.09 10.45
C ASP A 240 13.11 3.14 9.25
N TRP A 241 14.24 2.98 8.54
CA TRP A 241 14.34 2.06 7.41
C TRP A 241 14.08 0.60 7.82
N LEU A 242 14.70 0.14 8.91
CA LEU A 242 14.48 -1.20 9.44
C LEU A 242 13.02 -1.39 9.86
N GLN A 243 12.41 -0.38 10.49
CA GLN A 243 11.01 -0.46 10.86
C GLN A 243 10.07 -0.54 9.66
N LEU A 244 10.32 0.25 8.61
CA LEU A 244 9.52 0.25 7.38
C LEU A 244 9.62 -1.07 6.60
N THR A 245 10.77 -1.74 6.67
CA THR A 245 11.05 -2.93 5.85
C THR A 245 10.83 -4.26 6.57
N MET A 246 11.06 -4.32 7.89
CA MET A 246 10.97 -5.57 8.65
C MET A 246 9.56 -5.89 9.15
N TYR A 247 8.73 -4.87 9.40
CA TYR A 247 7.33 -5.05 9.77
C TYR A 247 6.44 -4.85 8.52
N SER A 248 6.58 -5.78 7.56
CA SER A 248 5.96 -5.68 6.22
C SER A 248 5.50 -7.01 5.59
#